data_AF-A0AAJ2K048-F1
#
_entry.id   AF-A0AAJ2K048-F1
#
_cell.length_a   1.000
_cell.length_b   1.000
_cell.length_c   1.000
_cell.angle_alpha   90.00
_cell.angle_beta   90.00
_cell.angle_gamma   90.00
#
_symmetry.space_group_name_H-M   'P 1'
#
loop_
_entity.id
_entity.type
_entity.pdbx_description
1 polymer ?
#
loop_
_entity_poly.entity_id
_entity_poly.type
_entity_poly.pdbx_seq_one_letter_code
_entity_poly.pdbx_strand_id
1 'polypeptide(L)'
;MSALLYENFICSAFSFALNKQVGRGNDPAHLADTDIFNFGSLERVKTGAAYAIGIYNAHIRNLEEMEDSDYDLMDKFLSDVINANDSEQVAQLIDKYRSTFFKKYNLK
;
A
#
# COMPACT_ATOMS: atom_id res chain seq x y z
N MET A 1 -12.93 -9.97 2.22
CA MET A 1 -12.81 -8.55 1.81
C MET A 1 -11.35 -8.10 1.80
N SER A 2 -10.54 -8.53 2.76
CA SER A 2 -9.11 -8.22 2.90
C SER A 2 -8.27 -8.47 1.63
N ALA A 3 -8.47 -9.59 0.93
CA ALA A 3 -7.76 -9.88 -0.32
C ALA A 3 -8.03 -8.85 -1.43
N LEU A 4 -9.29 -8.42 -1.60
CA LEU A 4 -9.64 -7.39 -2.58
C LEU A 4 -9.13 -6.01 -2.15
N LEU A 5 -9.12 -5.71 -0.85
CA LEU A 5 -8.50 -4.49 -0.32
C LEU A 5 -7.01 -4.44 -0.69
N TYR A 6 -6.29 -5.54 -0.47
CA TYR A 6 -4.89 -5.69 -0.81
C TYR A 6 -4.64 -5.53 -2.33
N GLU A 7 -5.37 -6.27 -3.16
CA GLU A 7 -5.23 -6.19 -4.63
C GLU A 7 -5.48 -4.77 -5.15
N ASN A 8 -6.60 -4.15 -4.72
CA ASN A 8 -6.94 -2.79 -5.14
C ASN A 8 -5.92 -1.76 -4.67
N PHE A 9 -5.40 -1.90 -3.45
CA PHE A 9 -4.41 -0.96 -2.91
C PHE A 9 -3.13 -0.96 -3.75
N ILE A 10 -2.64 -2.14 -4.15
CA ILE A 10 -1.44 -2.25 -4.99
C ILE A 10 -1.74 -1.75 -6.41
N CYS A 11 -2.85 -2.18 -7.02
CA CYS A 11 -3.27 -1.69 -8.33
C CYS A 11 -3.37 -0.16 -8.36
N SER A 12 -4.00 0.46 -7.36
CA SER A 12 -4.10 1.92 -7.24
C SER A 12 -2.74 2.58 -7.10
N ALA A 13 -1.85 2.07 -6.25
CA ALA A 13 -0.52 2.63 -6.07
C ALA A 13 0.29 2.63 -7.38
N PHE A 14 0.31 1.51 -8.10
CA PHE A 14 1.02 1.46 -9.38
C PHE A 14 0.32 2.27 -10.47
N SER A 15 -1.01 2.31 -10.47
CA SER A 15 -1.75 3.14 -11.42
C SER A 15 -1.43 4.62 -11.23
N PHE A 16 -1.33 5.02 -9.96
CA PHE A 16 -0.95 6.35 -9.53
C PHE A 16 0.49 6.68 -9.98
N ALA A 17 1.46 5.83 -9.66
CA ALA A 17 2.87 6.05 -10.01
C ALA A 17 3.13 6.10 -11.53
N LEU A 18 2.44 5.25 -12.29
CA LEU A 18 2.65 5.11 -13.73
C LEU A 18 1.72 6.00 -14.57
N ASN A 19 0.79 6.71 -13.93
CA ASN A 19 -0.26 7.50 -14.58
C ASN A 19 -1.00 6.71 -15.70
N LYS A 20 -1.32 5.44 -15.42
CA LYS A 20 -2.05 4.55 -16.31
C LYS A 20 -2.82 3.52 -15.50
N GLN A 21 -3.88 2.94 -16.05
CA GLN A 21 -4.60 1.88 -15.35
C GLN A 21 -3.75 0.61 -15.24
N VAL A 22 -3.54 0.14 -14.01
CA VAL A 22 -2.90 -1.14 -13.70
C VAL A 22 -3.97 -2.05 -13.11
N GLY A 23 -4.21 -3.18 -13.80
CA GLY A 23 -5.14 -4.22 -13.36
C GLY A 23 -4.45 -5.30 -12.52
N ARG A 24 -5.26 -6.28 -12.09
CA ARG A 24 -4.79 -7.46 -11.36
C ARG A 24 -3.57 -8.09 -12.03
N GLY A 25 -2.53 -8.34 -11.23
CA GLY A 25 -1.28 -8.97 -11.64
C GLY A 25 -0.48 -8.21 -12.69
N ASN A 26 -0.86 -6.98 -13.05
CA ASN A 26 -0.17 -6.18 -14.07
C ASN A 26 0.86 -5.20 -13.48
N ASP A 27 1.08 -5.23 -12.17
CA ASP A 27 2.25 -4.59 -11.58
C ASP A 27 3.53 -5.35 -11.98
N PRO A 28 4.70 -4.69 -11.97
CA PRO A 28 5.95 -5.29 -12.45
C PRO A 28 6.37 -6.60 -11.77
N ALA A 29 5.89 -6.85 -10.55
CA ALA A 29 6.22 -8.03 -9.76
C ALA A 29 5.03 -9.01 -9.63
N HIS A 30 3.90 -8.73 -10.29
CA HIS A 30 2.68 -9.52 -10.23
C HIS A 30 2.18 -9.74 -8.78
N LEU A 31 2.31 -8.72 -7.92
CA LEU A 31 1.92 -8.74 -6.51
C LEU A 31 0.47 -8.30 -6.28
N ALA A 32 -0.12 -7.57 -7.22
CA ALA A 32 -1.51 -7.09 -7.17
C ALA A 32 -2.49 -8.21 -7.53
N ASP A 33 -2.52 -9.27 -6.72
CA ASP A 33 -3.36 -10.44 -6.98
C ASP A 33 -3.91 -11.02 -5.67
N THR A 34 -5.23 -11.19 -5.61
CA THR A 34 -5.94 -11.85 -4.51
C THR A 34 -5.41 -13.24 -4.16
N ASP A 35 -4.88 -14.00 -5.11
CA ASP A 35 -4.29 -15.33 -4.87
C ASP A 35 -2.95 -15.22 -4.11
N ILE A 36 -2.19 -14.13 -4.31
CA ILE A 36 -1.01 -13.83 -3.49
C ILE A 36 -1.41 -13.59 -2.04
N PHE A 37 -2.53 -12.90 -1.80
CA PHE A 37 -3.03 -12.67 -0.45
C PHE A 37 -3.54 -13.96 0.23
N ASN A 38 -4.33 -14.75 -0.50
CA ASN A 38 -5.02 -15.92 0.06
C ASN A 38 -4.13 -17.16 0.20
N PHE A 39 -3.22 -17.36 -0.75
CA PHE A 39 -2.46 -18.61 -0.89
C PHE A 39 -0.95 -18.39 -1.03
N GLY A 40 -0.51 -17.14 -1.20
CA GLY A 40 0.90 -16.79 -1.30
C GLY A 40 1.60 -16.78 0.06
N SER A 41 2.92 -16.58 0.02
CA SER A 41 3.70 -16.39 1.24
C SER A 41 3.46 -14.98 1.82
N LEU A 42 3.51 -14.88 3.15
CA LEU A 42 3.34 -13.61 3.84
C LEU A 42 4.35 -12.56 3.37
N GLU A 43 5.59 -12.96 3.04
CA GLU A 43 6.63 -12.08 2.53
C GLU A 43 6.21 -11.39 1.23
N ARG A 44 5.49 -12.10 0.35
CA ARG A 44 4.99 -11.50 -0.90
C ARG A 44 3.90 -10.47 -0.61
N VAL A 45 3.00 -10.79 0.31
CA VAL A 45 1.93 -9.87 0.76
C VAL A 45 2.55 -8.61 1.39
N LYS A 46 3.51 -8.77 2.29
CA LYS A 46 4.26 -7.66 2.89
C LYS A 46 4.98 -6.82 1.83
N THR A 47 5.65 -7.46 0.89
CA THR A 47 6.38 -6.76 -0.18
C THR A 47 5.45 -5.91 -1.03
N GLY A 48 4.30 -6.45 -1.44
CA GLY A 48 3.31 -5.72 -2.22
C GLY A 48 2.77 -4.51 -1.48
N ALA A 49 2.37 -4.70 -0.22
CA ALA A 49 1.85 -3.62 0.62
C ALA A 49 2.91 -2.55 0.94
N ALA A 50 4.12 -2.96 1.32
CA ALA A 50 5.22 -2.07 1.64
C ALA A 50 5.64 -1.22 0.42
N TYR A 51 5.67 -1.82 -0.77
CA TYR A 51 6.00 -1.08 -1.98
C TYR A 51 4.91 -0.08 -2.36
N ALA A 52 3.63 -0.47 -2.26
CA ALA A 52 2.52 0.44 -2.47
C ALA A 52 2.52 1.62 -1.48
N ILE A 53 2.81 1.38 -0.19
CA ILE A 53 3.03 2.44 0.80
C ILE A 53 4.20 3.34 0.39
N GLY A 54 5.33 2.76 -0.04
CA GLY A 54 6.49 3.52 -0.49
C GLY A 54 6.18 4.47 -1.66
N ILE A 55 5.36 4.04 -2.62
CA ILE A 55 4.88 4.88 -3.73
C ILE A 55 4.10 6.10 -3.20
N TYR A 56 3.11 5.87 -2.33
CA TYR A 56 2.30 6.96 -1.78
C TYR A 56 3.12 7.88 -0.87
N ASN A 57 3.98 7.32 -0.02
CA ASN A 57 4.88 8.09 0.83
C ASN A 57 5.79 9.01 0.01
N ALA A 58 6.38 8.49 -1.08
CA ALA A 58 7.21 9.30 -1.97
C ALA A 58 6.43 10.45 -2.60
N HIS A 59 5.15 10.25 -2.93
CA HIS A 59 4.31 11.34 -3.42
C HIS A 59 4.02 12.38 -2.34
N ILE A 60 3.53 11.95 -1.17
CA ILE A 60 3.17 12.83 -0.06
C ILE A 60 4.36 13.70 0.37
N ARG A 61 5.56 13.10 0.45
CA ARG A 61 6.80 13.80 0.82
C ARG A 61 7.23 14.88 -0.17
N ASN A 62 6.72 14.85 -1.40
CA ASN A 62 6.99 15.88 -2.40
C ASN A 62 5.93 17.01 -2.40
N LEU A 63 4.93 16.95 -1.51
CA LEU A 63 3.95 18.02 -1.35
C LEU A 63 4.49 19.10 -0.42
N GLU A 64 4.26 20.37 -0.76
CA GLU A 64 4.66 21.51 0.09
C GLU A 64 3.92 21.54 1.43
N GLU A 65 2.70 21.00 1.48
CA GLU A 65 1.80 21.03 2.63
C GLU A 65 1.96 19.82 3.58
N MET A 66 3.00 19.00 3.43
CA MET A 66 3.20 17.83 4.28
C MET A 66 3.50 18.24 5.73
N GLU A 67 2.79 17.62 6.68
CA GLU A 67 3.05 17.78 8.11
C GLU A 67 4.19 16.84 8.58
N ASP A 68 5.11 17.34 9.41
CA ASP A 68 6.22 16.54 9.96
C ASP A 68 5.74 15.27 10.69
N SER A 69 4.63 15.35 11.42
CA SER A 69 4.05 14.18 12.12
C SER A 69 3.59 13.08 11.17
N ASP A 70 3.23 13.43 9.94
CA ASP A 70 2.84 12.44 8.94
C ASP A 70 4.07 11.73 8.36
N TYR A 71 5.22 12.39 8.32
CA TYR A 71 6.48 11.77 7.88
C TYR A 71 6.84 10.56 8.74
N ASP A 72 6.86 10.75 10.07
CA ASP A 72 7.17 9.69 11.03
C ASP A 72 6.10 8.59 11.01
N LEU A 73 4.82 8.98 10.87
CA LEU A 73 3.72 8.04 10.82
C LEU A 73 3.76 7.17 9.54
N MET A 74 4.13 7.75 8.41
CA MET A 74 4.33 7.03 7.14
C MET A 74 5.44 5.98 7.25
N ASP A 75 6.58 6.30 7.90
CA ASP A 75 7.65 5.33 8.13
C ASP A 75 7.25 4.25 9.14
N LYS A 76 6.45 4.61 10.14
CA LYS A 76 5.87 3.64 11.07
C LYS A 76 4.96 2.64 10.34
N PHE A 77 4.06 3.09 9.48
CA PHE A 77 3.21 2.18 8.69
C PHE A 77 4.03 1.22 7.82
N LEU A 78 5.09 1.72 7.17
CA LEU A 78 6.00 0.88 6.39
C LEU A 78 6.65 -0.21 7.27
N SER A 79 7.19 0.19 8.43
CA SER A 79 7.80 -0.72 9.40
C SER A 79 6.80 -1.75 9.94
N ASP A 80 5.59 -1.31 10.30
CA ASP A 80 4.53 -2.18 10.84
C ASP A 80 4.10 -3.23 9.80
N VAL A 81 4.01 -2.86 8.51
CA VAL A 81 3.70 -3.83 7.43
C VAL A 81 4.80 -4.87 7.28
N ILE A 82 6.08 -4.46 7.29
CA ILE A 82 7.21 -5.39 7.21
C ILE A 82 7.21 -6.37 8.40
N ASN A 83 6.80 -5.90 9.59
CA ASN A 83 6.78 -6.67 10.83
C ASN A 83 5.46 -7.41 11.11
N ALA A 84 4.44 -7.29 10.25
CA ALA A 84 3.16 -7.97 10.44
C ALA A 84 3.31 -9.51 10.55
N ASN A 85 2.47 -10.17 11.33
CA ASN A 85 2.63 -11.62 11.57
C ASN A 85 1.77 -12.49 10.64
N ASP A 86 0.81 -11.88 9.95
CA ASP A 86 -0.10 -12.55 9.03
C ASP A 86 -0.68 -11.56 8.00
N SER A 87 -1.32 -12.09 6.96
CA SER A 87 -1.88 -11.27 5.87
C SER A 87 -3.04 -10.39 6.33
N GLU A 88 -3.75 -10.78 7.38
CA GLU A 88 -4.88 -9.99 7.90
C GLU A 88 -4.39 -8.74 8.63
N GLN A 89 -3.29 -8.84 9.39
CA GLN A 89 -2.60 -7.68 9.96
C GLN A 89 -2.13 -6.73 8.87
N VAL A 90 -1.60 -7.23 7.74
CA VAL A 90 -1.25 -6.38 6.60
C VAL A 90 -2.47 -5.66 6.04
N ALA A 91 -3.60 -6.37 5.87
CA ALA A 91 -4.84 -5.75 5.39
C ALA A 91 -5.36 -4.65 6.34
N GLN A 92 -5.31 -4.89 7.66
CA GLN A 92 -5.68 -3.88 8.65
C GLN A 92 -4.76 -2.65 8.60
N LEU A 93 -3.47 -2.85 8.37
CA LEU A 93 -2.50 -1.75 8.21
C LEU A 93 -2.76 -0.96 6.92
N ILE A 94 -3.09 -1.62 5.82
CA ILE A 94 -3.51 -0.97 4.57
C ILE A 94 -4.75 -0.11 4.80
N ASP A 95 -5.78 -0.66 5.45
CA ASP A 95 -7.03 0.08 5.69
C ASP A 95 -6.81 1.32 6.56
N LYS A 96 -5.99 1.18 7.61
CA LYS A 96 -5.58 2.30 8.47
C LYS A 96 -4.80 3.35 7.69
N TYR A 97 -3.79 2.95 6.92
CA TYR A 97 -3.01 3.86 6.09
C TYR A 97 -3.90 4.67 5.15
N ARG A 98 -4.84 3.99 4.46
CA ARG A 98 -5.80 4.63 3.56
C ARG A 98 -6.67 5.65 4.31
N SER A 99 -7.23 5.25 5.43
CA SER A 99 -8.10 6.10 6.25
C SER A 99 -7.36 7.32 6.80
N THR A 100 -6.07 7.19 7.08
CA THR A 100 -5.23 8.29 7.57
C THR A 100 -4.85 9.27 6.46
N PHE A 101 -4.40 8.79 5.29
CA PHE A 101 -3.73 9.65 4.32
C PHE A 101 -4.53 9.94 3.05
N PHE A 102 -5.43 9.07 2.60
CA PHE A 102 -6.01 9.21 1.25
C PHE A 102 -6.86 10.47 1.13
N LYS A 103 -7.69 10.75 2.14
CA LYS A 103 -8.50 11.98 2.15
C LYS A 103 -7.64 13.22 2.40
N LYS A 104 -6.65 13.12 3.30
CA LYS A 104 -5.78 14.23 3.70
C LYS A 104 -4.95 14.75 2.52
N TYR A 105 -4.42 13.83 1.70
CA TYR A 105 -3.53 14.13 0.57
C TYR A 105 -4.16 13.89 -0.80
N ASN A 106 -5.49 13.75 -0.88
CA ASN A 106 -6.25 13.55 -2.12
C ASN A 106 -5.72 12.41 -3.01
N LEU A 107 -5.37 11.29 -2.38
CA LEU A 107 -4.90 10.08 -3.08
C LEU A 107 -6.09 9.29 -3.64
N LYS A 108 -5.88 8.59 -4.75
CA LYS A 108 -6.86 7.74 -5.42
C LYS A 108 -6.42 6.28 -5.43
#